data_AF-A0A1H0XVK9-F1
#
_entry.id   AF-A0A1H0XVK9-F1
#
_cell.length_a   1.000
_cell.length_b   1.000
_cell.length_c   1.000
_cell.angle_alpha   90.00
_cell.angle_beta   90.00
_cell.angle_gamma   90.00
#
_symmetry.space_group_name_H-M   'P 1'
#
loop_
_entity.id
_entity.type
_entity.pdbx_description
1 polymer ?
#
loop_
_entity_poly.entity_id
_entity_poly.type
_entity_poly.pdbx_seq_one_letter_code
_entity_poly.pdbx_strand_id
1 'polypeptide(L)'
;MGKLIGRDKLIEQLEQTSSKTMFELKGLRGEIEVGDLLARYLSDDTYIIAQPVIGKYEPDFLIISPTYGFRLIEVKNWSVNSIQGVQTNGTFTIVNGKTSNPLQQVRQHVDDLKGYLLSNYPTLGDTHKRIGYVNIQYGFNRKDLDKYTEDWNEKNAADFYLFHIFKDDLNFTLEKKLLSASKFRSSLLPEKMIKEIVRNITFSNKASSDIEIGYLTGSEDLDQKSNESNIMEKNDAGKEITTNKQKESNSHQKIDVFKIINVGLLIFFVAIGLVIISSGLVSFLEGTNTESISKSNSSIDADKAFTNENVEQGFENPDNLVTVVAMVDDFYYDNKSGNKFLRLQVKDFTFNAIIYSDVETPYINVGERYKFYGITREYEGQIELDIGTVE
;
A
#
# COMPACT_ATOMS: atom_id res chain seq x y z
N MET A 1 -21.22 -12.56 11.46
CA MET A 1 -20.90 -11.13 11.26
C MET A 1 -19.85 -10.77 12.27
N GLY A 2 -18.79 -10.10 11.82
CA GLY A 2 -17.72 -9.60 12.68
C GLY A 2 -18.24 -8.65 13.76
N LYS A 3 -17.49 -8.57 14.85
CA LYS A 3 -17.85 -7.81 16.05
C LYS A 3 -17.19 -6.44 15.99
N LEU A 4 -17.95 -5.43 15.56
CA LEU A 4 -17.49 -4.04 15.54
C LEU A 4 -17.60 -3.38 16.92
N ILE A 5 -16.48 -2.86 17.41
CA ILE A 5 -16.34 -2.18 18.69
C ILE A 5 -15.88 -0.75 18.42
N GLY A 6 -16.49 0.22 19.12
CA GLY A 6 -16.17 1.65 18.96
C GLY A 6 -17.04 2.38 17.93
N ARG A 7 -18.00 1.70 17.29
CA ARG A 7 -18.93 2.32 16.32
C ARG A 7 -19.69 3.52 16.90
N ASP A 8 -20.22 3.38 18.11
CA ASP A 8 -21.02 4.44 18.75
C ASP A 8 -20.18 5.71 18.99
N LYS A 9 -18.88 5.57 19.24
CA LYS A 9 -17.95 6.71 19.37
C LYS A 9 -17.76 7.44 18.05
N LEU A 10 -17.64 6.73 16.93
CA LEU A 10 -17.57 7.36 15.61
C LEU A 10 -18.85 8.17 15.32
N ILE A 11 -20.02 7.63 15.69
CA ILE A 11 -21.30 8.35 15.54
C ILE A 11 -21.33 9.58 16.44
N GLU A 12 -20.94 9.46 17.70
CA GLU A 12 -20.87 10.58 18.62
C GLU A 12 -19.95 11.68 18.08
N GLN A 13 -18.76 11.32 17.59
CA GLN A 13 -17.85 12.25 16.92
C GLN A 13 -18.46 12.89 15.68
N LEU A 14 -19.26 12.16 14.90
CA LEU A 14 -19.96 12.70 13.74
C LEU A 14 -21.06 13.70 14.14
N GLU A 15 -21.75 13.45 15.25
CA GLU A 15 -22.83 14.31 15.77
C GLU A 15 -22.32 15.60 16.42
N GLN A 16 -21.08 15.61 16.93
CA GLN A 16 -20.36 16.78 17.47
C GLN A 16 -19.93 17.77 16.36
N THR A 17 -20.90 18.19 15.56
CA THR A 17 -20.77 18.91 14.27
C THR A 17 -20.27 20.35 14.39
N SER A 18 -20.38 21.02 15.55
CA SER A 18 -20.12 22.45 15.67
C SER A 18 -18.66 22.88 15.44
N SER A 19 -17.71 21.94 15.45
CA SER A 19 -16.27 22.24 15.30
C SER A 19 -15.61 21.56 14.10
N LYS A 20 -16.35 20.77 13.30
CA LYS A 20 -15.75 19.93 12.25
C LYS A 20 -15.95 20.52 10.86
N THR A 21 -14.91 20.39 10.04
CA THR A 21 -14.95 20.71 8.62
C THR A 21 -15.76 19.66 7.84
N MET A 22 -16.27 20.02 6.65
CA MET A 22 -16.99 19.07 5.80
C MET A 22 -16.15 17.85 5.43
N PHE A 23 -14.83 18.01 5.30
CA PHE A 23 -13.90 16.92 5.03
C PHE A 23 -13.77 15.92 6.18
N GLU A 24 -13.69 16.40 7.42
CA GLU A 24 -13.67 15.52 8.59
C GLU A 24 -14.99 14.76 8.72
N LEU A 25 -16.12 15.43 8.47
CA LEU A 25 -17.42 14.76 8.43
C LEU A 25 -17.48 13.70 7.32
N LYS A 26 -16.88 13.96 6.16
CA LYS A 26 -16.78 13.00 5.06
C LYS A 26 -15.88 11.81 5.42
N GLY A 27 -14.74 12.06 6.06
CA GLY A 27 -13.83 11.02 6.57
C GLY A 27 -14.56 10.10 7.54
N LEU A 28 -15.15 10.67 8.59
CA LEU A 28 -15.89 9.93 9.62
C LEU A 28 -17.07 9.13 9.05
N ARG A 29 -17.83 9.68 8.10
CA ARG A 29 -18.87 8.91 7.40
C ARG A 29 -18.28 7.71 6.64
N GLY A 30 -17.16 7.92 5.96
CA GLY A 30 -16.43 6.85 5.28
C GLY A 30 -15.98 5.76 6.25
N GLU A 31 -15.40 6.13 7.39
CA GLU A 31 -15.02 5.19 8.45
C GLU A 31 -16.23 4.40 8.97
N ILE A 32 -17.33 5.06 9.32
CA ILE A 32 -18.54 4.38 9.81
C ILE A 32 -19.07 3.38 8.78
N GLU A 33 -19.19 3.80 7.52
CA GLU A 33 -19.68 2.94 6.44
C GLU A 33 -18.75 1.76 6.17
N VAL A 34 -17.43 1.97 6.20
CA VAL A 34 -16.43 0.91 6.10
C VAL A 34 -16.54 -0.06 7.29
N GLY A 35 -16.61 0.44 8.52
CA GLY A 35 -16.78 -0.37 9.73
C GLY A 35 -18.00 -1.28 9.64
N ASP A 36 -19.13 -0.75 9.17
CA ASP A 36 -20.37 -1.51 8.97
C ASP A 36 -20.22 -2.62 7.90
N LEU A 37 -19.48 -2.34 6.81
CA LEU A 37 -19.18 -3.32 5.77
C LEU A 37 -18.19 -4.40 6.26
N LEU A 38 -17.15 -4.02 7.02
CA LEU A 38 -16.24 -4.95 7.67
C LEU A 38 -17.02 -5.91 8.59
N ALA A 39 -17.90 -5.39 9.44
CA ALA A 39 -18.72 -6.20 10.34
C ALA A 39 -19.65 -7.15 9.57
N ARG A 40 -20.24 -6.67 8.47
CA ARG A 40 -21.15 -7.46 7.64
C ARG A 40 -20.47 -8.64 6.97
N TYR A 41 -19.29 -8.43 6.39
CA TYR A 41 -18.65 -9.41 5.50
C TYR A 41 -17.54 -10.24 6.14
N LEU A 42 -17.10 -9.90 7.34
CA LEU A 42 -16.14 -10.73 8.09
C LEU A 42 -16.83 -11.78 8.97
N SER A 43 -16.08 -12.82 9.29
CA SER A 43 -16.48 -13.93 10.15
C SER A 43 -16.86 -13.46 11.57
N ASP A 44 -17.71 -14.22 12.26
CA ASP A 44 -18.21 -13.89 13.61
C ASP A 44 -17.18 -14.07 14.74
N ASP A 45 -16.09 -14.77 14.47
CA ASP A 45 -14.91 -14.85 15.33
C ASP A 45 -13.92 -13.68 15.14
N THR A 46 -14.19 -12.78 14.19
CA THR A 46 -13.37 -11.60 13.93
C THR A 46 -13.85 -10.38 14.72
N TYR A 47 -12.91 -9.68 15.36
CA TYR A 47 -13.15 -8.41 16.05
C TYR A 47 -12.64 -7.26 15.18
N ILE A 48 -13.45 -6.20 15.07
CA ILE A 48 -13.09 -4.96 14.37
C ILE A 48 -13.15 -3.84 15.39
N ILE A 49 -12.03 -3.19 15.66
CA ILE A 49 -11.91 -2.16 16.68
C ILE A 49 -11.68 -0.84 15.95
N ALA A 50 -12.63 0.10 16.08
CA ALA A 50 -12.52 1.44 15.50
C ALA A 50 -11.64 2.33 16.40
N GLN A 51 -10.75 3.11 15.78
CA GLN A 51 -9.84 4.07 16.42
C GLN A 51 -9.18 3.56 17.72
N PRO A 52 -8.56 2.37 17.71
CA PRO A 52 -7.83 1.87 18.87
C PRO A 52 -6.60 2.73 19.14
N VAL A 53 -6.25 2.91 20.42
CA VAL A 53 -4.97 3.52 20.79
C VAL A 53 -3.93 2.42 20.83
N ILE A 54 -2.95 2.50 19.91
CA ILE A 54 -1.86 1.53 19.80
C ILE A 54 -0.54 2.28 19.79
N GLY A 55 0.16 2.26 20.92
CA GLY A 55 1.39 3.04 21.06
C GLY A 55 1.10 4.54 21.03
N LYS A 56 1.66 5.24 20.05
CA LYS A 56 1.49 6.69 19.84
C LYS A 56 0.45 7.03 18.77
N TYR A 57 0.02 6.04 17.99
CA TYR A 57 -0.89 6.25 16.87
C TYR A 57 -2.28 5.65 17.09
N GLU A 58 -3.21 6.12 16.26
CA GLU A 58 -4.63 5.79 16.29
C GLU A 58 -5.06 5.42 14.86
N PRO A 59 -4.83 4.17 14.39
CA PRO A 59 -5.31 3.75 13.07
C PRO A 59 -6.83 3.78 13.03
N ASP A 60 -7.43 3.90 11.85
CA ASP A 60 -8.90 3.91 11.73
C ASP A 60 -9.52 2.59 12.22
N PHE A 61 -8.93 1.44 11.84
CA PHE A 61 -9.33 0.15 12.37
C PHE A 61 -8.16 -0.79 12.68
N LEU A 62 -8.34 -1.57 13.76
CA LEU A 62 -7.63 -2.81 13.99
C LEU A 62 -8.59 -3.99 13.91
N ILE A 63 -8.31 -4.92 13.00
CA ILE A 63 -9.00 -6.20 12.92
C ILE A 63 -8.15 -7.28 13.60
N ILE A 64 -8.80 -8.13 14.40
CA ILE A 64 -8.18 -9.30 15.03
C ILE A 64 -8.98 -10.55 14.67
N SER A 65 -8.35 -11.48 13.95
CA SER A 65 -8.96 -12.73 13.48
C SER A 65 -8.09 -13.94 13.84
N PRO A 66 -8.69 -15.08 14.22
CA PRO A 66 -7.96 -16.34 14.38
C PRO A 66 -7.21 -16.77 13.11
N THR A 67 -7.78 -16.50 11.93
CA THR A 67 -7.31 -17.00 10.64
C THR A 67 -6.04 -16.29 10.18
N TYR A 68 -5.99 -14.96 10.30
CA TYR A 68 -4.94 -14.15 9.70
C TYR A 68 -4.25 -13.18 10.66
N GLY A 69 -4.56 -13.26 11.96
CA GLY A 69 -3.93 -12.42 12.98
C GLY A 69 -4.47 -11.00 12.98
N PHE A 70 -3.59 -10.01 12.85
CA PHE A 70 -3.91 -8.59 12.96
C PHE A 70 -3.98 -7.93 11.59
N ARG A 71 -4.94 -7.04 11.36
CA ARG A 71 -4.93 -6.10 10.23
C ARG A 71 -5.13 -4.69 10.70
N LEU A 72 -4.16 -3.84 10.35
CA LEU A 72 -4.30 -2.40 10.48
C LEU A 72 -4.91 -1.84 9.19
N ILE A 73 -5.86 -0.93 9.33
CA ILE A 73 -6.57 -0.33 8.22
C ILE A 73 -6.57 1.17 8.41
N GLU A 74 -6.25 1.86 7.32
CA GLU A 74 -6.53 3.27 7.12
C GLU A 74 -7.58 3.42 6.03
N VAL A 75 -8.54 4.31 6.22
CA VAL A 75 -9.63 4.63 5.31
C VAL A 75 -9.40 6.02 4.73
N LYS A 76 -9.32 6.11 3.40
CA LYS A 76 -9.32 7.39 2.69
C LYS A 76 -10.62 7.53 1.90
N ASN A 77 -11.34 8.62 2.13
CA ASN A 77 -12.61 8.93 1.47
C ASN A 77 -12.47 10.08 0.45
N TRP A 78 -11.40 10.05 -0.35
CA TRP A 78 -11.12 11.06 -1.37
C TRP A 78 -12.03 10.90 -2.58
N SER A 79 -12.35 11.99 -3.28
CA SER A 79 -13.01 11.92 -4.59
C SER A 79 -11.99 11.48 -5.65
N VAL A 80 -12.35 10.60 -6.58
CA VAL A 80 -11.43 10.27 -7.69
C VAL A 80 -11.05 11.51 -8.50
N ASN A 81 -11.94 12.50 -8.60
CA ASN A 81 -11.68 13.76 -9.29
C ASN A 81 -10.59 14.60 -8.60
N SER A 82 -10.33 14.33 -7.32
CA SER A 82 -9.26 14.99 -6.57
C SER A 82 -7.88 14.35 -6.81
N ILE A 83 -7.81 13.21 -7.49
CA ILE A 83 -6.55 12.50 -7.78
C ILE A 83 -5.96 13.02 -9.10
N GLN A 84 -4.72 13.50 -9.05
CA GLN A 84 -3.93 13.94 -10.20
C GLN A 84 -2.97 12.86 -10.69
N GLY A 85 -2.52 11.97 -9.81
CA GLY A 85 -1.65 10.85 -10.16
C GLY A 85 -1.55 9.82 -9.05
N VAL A 86 -1.16 8.60 -9.43
CA VAL A 86 -0.91 7.49 -8.51
C VAL A 86 0.41 6.86 -8.89
N GLN A 87 1.22 6.51 -7.89
CA GLN A 87 2.49 5.81 -8.07
C GLN A 87 2.37 4.37 -7.56
N THR A 88 3.22 3.50 -8.12
CA THR A 88 3.24 2.05 -7.80
C THR A 88 3.53 1.76 -6.33
N ASN A 89 4.21 2.69 -5.63
CA ASN A 89 4.51 2.58 -4.21
C ASN A 89 3.35 2.96 -3.27
N GLY A 90 2.18 3.32 -3.81
CA GLY A 90 1.02 3.76 -3.00
C GLY A 90 0.91 5.26 -2.79
N THR A 91 1.80 6.07 -3.37
CA THR A 91 1.72 7.53 -3.28
C THR A 91 0.65 8.06 -4.22
N PHE A 92 -0.25 8.89 -3.68
CA PHE A 92 -1.24 9.64 -4.43
C PHE A 92 -0.82 11.09 -4.50
N THR A 93 -0.85 11.66 -5.71
CA THR A 93 -0.81 13.11 -5.90
C THR A 93 -2.24 13.60 -6.03
N ILE A 94 -2.68 14.43 -5.09
CA ILE A 94 -4.00 15.06 -5.08
C ILE A 94 -3.93 16.49 -5.64
N VAL A 95 -5.09 17.10 -5.89
CA VAL A 95 -5.22 18.50 -6.35
C VAL A 95 -4.28 19.43 -5.57
N ASN A 96 -3.68 20.38 -6.30
CA ASN A 96 -2.61 21.29 -5.85
C ASN A 96 -1.22 20.63 -5.72
N GLY A 97 -0.98 19.50 -6.37
CA GLY A 97 0.33 18.84 -6.42
C GLY A 97 0.77 18.23 -5.08
N LYS A 98 -0.15 18.14 -4.12
CA LYS A 98 0.14 17.61 -2.79
C LYS A 98 0.21 16.10 -2.85
N THR A 99 1.18 15.51 -2.17
CA THR A 99 1.35 14.05 -2.09
C THR A 99 0.89 13.50 -0.75
N SER A 100 0.32 12.30 -0.76
CA SER A 100 -0.02 11.52 0.42
C SER A 100 0.30 10.05 0.15
N ASN A 101 0.90 9.36 1.11
CA ASN A 101 1.15 7.92 1.03
C ASN A 101 0.44 7.23 2.21
N PRO A 102 -0.84 6.83 2.03
CA PRO A 102 -1.60 6.15 3.08
C PRO A 102 -0.96 4.85 3.54
N LEU A 103 -0.25 4.12 2.66
CA LEU A 103 0.44 2.90 3.07
C LEU A 103 1.59 3.18 4.03
N GLN A 104 2.35 4.25 3.81
CA GLN A 104 3.42 4.65 4.72
C GLN A 104 2.87 4.97 6.11
N GLN A 105 1.73 5.67 6.20
CA GLN A 105 1.05 5.94 7.46
C GLN A 105 0.69 4.64 8.19
N VAL A 106 0.08 3.66 7.50
CA VAL A 106 -0.27 2.38 8.15
C VAL A 106 0.96 1.58 8.56
N ARG A 107 2.06 1.64 7.80
CA ARG A 107 3.32 0.97 8.17
C ARG A 107 3.86 1.50 9.50
N GLN A 108 3.74 2.80 9.78
CA GLN A 108 4.12 3.35 11.09
C GLN A 108 3.26 2.74 12.22
N HIS A 109 1.97 2.51 11.97
CA HIS A 109 1.10 1.83 12.94
C HIS A 109 1.48 0.36 13.17
N VAL A 110 2.05 -0.32 12.17
CA VAL A 110 2.52 -1.71 12.30
C VAL A 110 3.64 -1.81 13.34
N ASP A 111 4.58 -0.86 13.32
CA ASP A 111 5.70 -0.87 14.27
C ASP A 111 5.23 -0.61 15.71
N ASP A 112 4.30 0.32 15.89
CA ASP A 112 3.68 0.59 17.20
C ASP A 112 2.88 -0.60 17.71
N LEU A 113 2.08 -1.26 16.86
CA LEU A 113 1.37 -2.48 17.22
C LEU A 113 2.33 -3.61 17.59
N LYS A 114 3.41 -3.76 16.83
CA LYS A 114 4.45 -4.75 17.11
C LYS A 114 5.05 -4.50 18.49
N GLY A 115 5.44 -3.26 18.79
CA GLY A 115 5.96 -2.86 20.10
C GLY A 115 4.97 -3.17 21.22
N TYR A 116 3.71 -2.74 21.07
CA TYR A 116 2.64 -3.01 22.03
C TYR A 116 2.46 -4.52 22.29
N LEU A 117 2.41 -5.33 21.23
CA LEU A 117 2.21 -6.77 21.36
C LEU A 117 3.42 -7.47 22.01
N LEU A 118 4.64 -7.05 21.70
CA LEU A 118 5.84 -7.62 22.32
C LEU A 118 5.92 -7.30 23.82
N SER A 119 5.56 -6.09 24.21
CA SER A 119 5.59 -5.67 25.62
C SER A 119 4.49 -6.33 26.46
N ASN A 120 3.28 -6.47 25.92
CA ASN A 120 2.12 -6.95 26.69
C ASN A 120 1.82 -8.44 26.50
N TYR A 121 2.25 -9.03 25.37
CA TYR A 121 1.95 -10.41 24.97
C TYR A 121 3.20 -11.14 24.45
N PRO A 122 4.29 -11.27 25.24
CA PRO A 122 5.55 -11.84 24.79
C PRO A 122 5.44 -13.30 24.32
N THR A 123 4.40 -14.03 24.76
CA THR A 123 4.14 -15.43 24.36
C THR A 123 3.51 -15.57 22.97
N LEU A 124 3.21 -14.46 22.27
CA LEU A 124 2.57 -14.47 20.94
C LEU A 124 3.50 -14.99 19.83
N GLY A 125 4.79 -15.08 20.13
CA GLY A 125 5.84 -15.46 19.19
C GLY A 125 6.21 -14.30 18.27
N ASP A 126 6.51 -14.63 17.02
CA ASP A 126 6.89 -13.65 16.00
C ASP A 126 5.67 -12.80 15.59
N THR A 127 5.47 -11.69 16.29
CA THR A 127 4.34 -10.76 16.08
C THR A 127 4.38 -10.12 14.69
N HIS A 128 5.57 -9.88 14.15
CA HIS A 128 5.73 -9.27 12.82
C HIS A 128 5.08 -10.11 11.72
N LYS A 129 5.19 -11.44 11.81
CA LYS A 129 4.55 -12.35 10.84
C LYS A 129 3.02 -12.38 10.93
N ARG A 130 2.44 -11.85 12.00
CA ARG A 130 1.00 -11.87 12.27
C ARG A 130 0.31 -10.56 11.93
N ILE A 131 1.05 -9.50 11.66
CA ILE A 131 0.50 -8.18 11.35
C ILE A 131 0.52 -7.98 9.84
N GLY A 132 -0.66 -7.81 9.26
CA GLY A 132 -0.84 -7.29 7.92
C GLY A 132 -1.44 -5.90 7.98
N TYR A 133 -1.49 -5.23 6.84
CA TYR A 133 -2.11 -3.93 6.72
C TYR A 133 -2.68 -3.72 5.34
N VAL A 134 -3.69 -2.86 5.25
CA VAL A 134 -4.27 -2.41 4.00
C VAL A 134 -4.69 -0.95 4.13
N ASN A 135 -4.80 -0.29 3.00
CA ASN A 135 -5.50 0.98 2.90
C ASN A 135 -6.81 0.78 2.13
N ILE A 136 -7.91 1.33 2.64
CA ILE A 136 -9.22 1.29 2.00
C ILE A 136 -9.48 2.64 1.33
N GLN A 137 -9.63 2.62 0.01
CA GLN A 137 -10.02 3.76 -0.81
C GLN A 137 -11.54 3.74 -0.97
N TYR A 138 -12.25 4.37 -0.03
CA TYR A 138 -13.71 4.28 0.04
C TYR A 138 -14.44 5.22 -0.92
N GLY A 139 -13.79 6.31 -1.32
CA GLY A 139 -14.44 7.35 -2.11
C GLY A 139 -14.61 7.01 -3.59
N PHE A 140 -14.04 5.91 -4.08
CA PHE A 140 -14.10 5.48 -5.48
C PHE A 140 -13.88 3.96 -5.63
N ASN A 141 -14.18 3.42 -6.82
CA ASN A 141 -14.01 2.01 -7.16
C ASN A 141 -12.66 1.77 -7.83
N ARG A 142 -12.24 0.50 -7.90
CA ARG A 142 -10.98 0.13 -8.54
C ARG A 142 -10.87 0.61 -9.98
N LYS A 143 -11.92 0.41 -10.78
CA LYS A 143 -11.97 0.82 -12.20
C LYS A 143 -11.73 2.32 -12.42
N ASP A 144 -11.99 3.14 -11.39
CA ASP A 144 -11.82 4.58 -11.50
C ASP A 144 -10.32 4.96 -11.49
N LEU A 145 -9.43 4.02 -11.10
CA LEU A 145 -7.98 4.15 -11.17
C LEU A 145 -7.33 3.69 -12.47
N ASP A 146 -8.04 2.98 -13.34
CA ASP A 146 -7.43 2.35 -14.52
C ASP A 146 -6.61 3.37 -15.33
N LYS A 147 -7.16 4.57 -15.55
CA LYS A 147 -6.52 5.70 -16.26
C LYS A 147 -5.20 6.21 -15.67
N TYR A 148 -4.91 5.94 -14.39
CA TYR A 148 -3.66 6.35 -13.73
C TYR A 148 -2.62 5.23 -13.68
N THR A 149 -3.00 4.02 -14.11
CA THR A 149 -2.20 2.80 -13.94
C THR A 149 -1.95 2.07 -15.27
N GLU A 150 -2.32 2.68 -16.40
CA GLU A 150 -2.22 2.06 -17.73
C GLU A 150 -0.79 1.71 -18.14
N ASP A 151 0.18 2.47 -17.65
CA ASP A 151 1.61 2.30 -17.93
C ASP A 151 2.32 1.34 -16.95
N TRP A 152 1.59 0.82 -15.95
CA TRP A 152 2.16 -0.09 -14.97
C TRP A 152 2.32 -1.49 -15.55
N ASN A 153 3.46 -2.12 -15.28
CA ASN A 153 3.60 -3.54 -15.52
C ASN A 153 2.73 -4.37 -14.55
N GLU A 154 2.44 -5.61 -14.93
CA GLU A 154 1.55 -6.51 -14.17
C GLU A 154 1.99 -6.70 -12.72
N LYS A 155 3.31 -6.81 -12.47
CA LYS A 155 3.86 -6.97 -11.11
C LYS A 155 3.57 -5.75 -10.25
N ASN A 156 3.89 -4.54 -10.74
CA ASN A 156 3.68 -3.29 -10.01
C ASN A 156 2.19 -3.08 -9.69
N ALA A 157 1.32 -3.37 -10.65
CA ALA A 157 -0.12 -3.32 -10.43
C ALA A 157 -0.57 -4.33 -9.37
N ALA A 158 -0.13 -5.59 -9.47
CA ALA A 158 -0.46 -6.63 -8.50
C ALA A 158 -0.01 -6.26 -7.07
N ASP A 159 1.21 -5.75 -6.92
CA ASP A 159 1.77 -5.32 -5.63
C ASP A 159 0.97 -4.14 -5.04
N PHE A 160 0.60 -3.15 -5.87
CA PHE A 160 -0.24 -2.04 -5.43
C PHE A 160 -1.63 -2.51 -4.97
N TYR A 161 -2.30 -3.33 -5.79
CA TYR A 161 -3.65 -3.84 -5.52
C TYR A 161 -3.70 -4.88 -4.38
N LEU A 162 -2.54 -5.39 -3.94
CA LEU A 162 -2.45 -6.27 -2.77
C LEU A 162 -2.77 -5.52 -1.47
N PHE A 163 -2.38 -4.26 -1.38
CA PHE A 163 -2.49 -3.44 -0.17
C PHE A 163 -3.56 -2.34 -0.26
N HIS A 164 -4.17 -2.15 -1.42
CA HIS A 164 -5.27 -1.20 -1.62
C HIS A 164 -6.58 -1.93 -1.90
N ILE A 165 -7.58 -1.67 -1.05
CA ILE A 165 -8.94 -2.19 -1.19
C ILE A 165 -9.86 -1.03 -1.58
N PHE A 166 -10.66 -1.21 -2.62
CA PHE A 166 -11.56 -0.16 -3.13
C PHE A 166 -12.98 -0.35 -2.63
N LYS A 167 -13.85 0.65 -2.84
CA LYS A 167 -15.25 0.59 -2.43
C LYS A 167 -15.98 -0.66 -2.93
N ASP A 168 -15.75 -1.03 -4.19
CA ASP A 168 -16.35 -2.19 -4.84
C ASP A 168 -15.80 -3.53 -4.34
N ASP A 169 -14.67 -3.52 -3.64
CA ASP A 169 -14.06 -4.70 -3.02
C ASP A 169 -14.61 -5.00 -1.60
N LEU A 170 -15.35 -4.07 -1.00
CA LEU A 170 -15.96 -4.21 0.34
C LEU A 170 -17.24 -5.07 0.30
N ASN A 171 -17.05 -6.32 -0.11
CA ASN A 171 -18.11 -7.30 -0.33
C ASN A 171 -17.71 -8.67 0.26
N PHE A 172 -18.39 -9.76 -0.15
CA PHE A 172 -18.11 -11.11 0.33
C PHE A 172 -16.69 -11.64 0.05
N THR A 173 -15.90 -10.97 -0.79
CA THR A 173 -14.49 -11.31 -1.06
C THR A 173 -13.50 -10.62 -0.12
N LEU A 174 -13.97 -9.72 0.75
CA LEU A 174 -13.15 -8.91 1.64
C LEU A 174 -12.20 -9.75 2.50
N GLU A 175 -12.69 -10.84 3.11
CA GLU A 175 -11.86 -11.68 3.97
C GLU A 175 -10.66 -12.27 3.21
N LYS A 176 -10.89 -12.73 1.97
CA LYS A 176 -9.82 -13.24 1.10
C LYS A 176 -8.79 -12.15 0.79
N LYS A 177 -9.22 -10.91 0.57
CA LYS A 177 -8.32 -9.76 0.32
C LYS A 177 -7.47 -9.43 1.53
N LEU A 178 -8.08 -9.37 2.72
CA LEU A 178 -7.35 -9.18 3.97
C LEU A 178 -6.35 -10.31 4.21
N LEU A 179 -6.73 -11.57 3.92
CA LEU A 179 -5.82 -12.70 4.01
C LEU A 179 -4.65 -12.57 3.02
N SER A 180 -4.89 -12.15 1.77
CA SER A 180 -3.80 -11.97 0.79
C SER A 180 -2.84 -10.85 1.15
N ALA A 181 -3.29 -9.81 1.86
CA ALA A 181 -2.44 -8.73 2.35
C ALA A 181 -1.46 -9.16 3.47
N SER A 182 -1.40 -10.45 3.83
CA SER A 182 -0.35 -11.00 4.68
C SER A 182 0.94 -11.25 3.89
N LYS A 183 2.03 -10.60 4.29
CA LYS A 183 3.37 -10.94 3.79
C LYS A 183 3.80 -12.35 4.18
N PHE A 184 3.34 -12.83 5.34
CA PHE A 184 3.71 -14.13 5.88
C PHE A 184 2.48 -14.99 6.20
N ARG A 185 2.61 -16.30 6.03
CA ARG A 185 1.65 -17.25 6.58
C ARG A 185 1.89 -17.35 8.09
N SER A 186 0.99 -16.78 8.88
CA SER A 186 1.01 -16.93 10.34
C SER A 186 0.27 -18.19 10.77
N SER A 187 0.66 -18.76 11.92
CA SER A 187 -0.18 -19.74 12.59
C SER A 187 -1.46 -19.10 13.14
N LEU A 188 -2.47 -19.91 13.42
CA LEU A 188 -3.73 -19.41 13.97
C LEU A 188 -3.53 -18.71 15.31
N LEU A 189 -4.28 -17.64 15.53
CA LEU A 189 -4.26 -16.88 16.79
C LEU A 189 -5.28 -17.49 17.77
N PRO A 190 -4.88 -17.97 18.96
CA PRO A 190 -5.81 -18.59 19.89
C PRO A 190 -6.92 -17.63 20.33
N GLU A 191 -8.18 -18.08 20.30
CA GLU A 191 -9.35 -17.26 20.62
C GLU A 191 -9.27 -16.63 22.03
N LYS A 192 -8.71 -17.36 23.00
CA LYS A 192 -8.48 -16.86 24.37
C LYS A 192 -7.57 -15.62 24.35
N MET A 193 -6.52 -15.64 23.53
CA MET A 193 -5.59 -14.52 23.39
C MET A 193 -6.26 -13.32 22.73
N ILE A 194 -7.07 -13.56 21.68
CA ILE A 194 -7.83 -12.49 21.01
C ILE A 194 -8.73 -11.78 22.01
N LYS A 195 -9.52 -12.53 22.77
CA LYS A 195 -10.42 -11.99 23.80
C LYS A 195 -9.67 -11.20 24.86
N GLU A 196 -8.47 -11.63 25.24
CA GLU A 196 -7.61 -10.92 26.19
C GLU A 196 -7.09 -9.60 25.61
N ILE A 197 -6.59 -9.61 24.38
CA ILE A 197 -6.12 -8.42 23.68
C ILE A 197 -7.24 -7.41 23.50
N VAL A 198 -8.41 -7.84 23.01
CA VAL A 198 -9.58 -6.97 22.79
C VAL A 198 -10.02 -6.26 24.07
N ARG A 199 -9.90 -6.91 25.24
CA ARG A 199 -10.28 -6.31 26.54
C ARG A 199 -9.30 -5.23 27.02
N ASN A 200 -8.04 -5.32 26.61
CA ASN A 200 -6.97 -4.43 27.07
C ASN A 200 -6.67 -3.30 26.09
N ILE A 201 -7.16 -3.38 24.85
CA ILE A 201 -7.07 -2.27 23.89
C ILE A 201 -7.97 -1.13 24.38
N THR A 202 -7.38 0.06 24.42
CA THR A 202 -8.09 1.29 24.76
C THR A 202 -8.51 2.03 23.50
N PHE A 203 -9.43 2.98 23.65
CA PHE A 203 -10.02 3.75 22.55
C PHE A 203 -9.60 5.20 22.66
N SER A 204 -9.42 5.86 21.53
CA SER A 204 -9.12 7.29 21.54
C SER A 204 -10.30 8.06 22.15
N ASN A 205 -9.95 9.07 22.95
CA ASN A 205 -10.89 10.07 23.44
C ASN A 205 -10.64 11.43 22.77
N LYS A 206 -9.74 11.52 21.78
CA LYS A 206 -9.49 12.77 21.08
C LYS A 206 -10.70 13.12 20.22
N ALA A 207 -11.27 14.29 20.44
CA ALA A 207 -11.91 15.03 19.36
C ALA A 207 -10.81 15.32 18.34
N SER A 208 -10.98 14.85 17.10
CA SER A 208 -10.05 14.95 15.96
C SER A 208 -9.16 16.20 16.07
N SER A 209 -7.86 16.03 16.30
CA SER A 209 -6.93 17.16 16.37
C SER A 209 -6.57 17.63 14.97
N ASP A 210 -6.74 18.94 14.74
CA ASP A 210 -6.72 19.75 13.49
C ASP A 210 -5.53 19.60 12.50
N ILE A 211 -4.69 18.57 12.58
CA ILE A 211 -3.40 18.53 11.86
C ILE A 211 -3.55 18.16 10.37
N GLU A 212 -4.66 17.55 9.93
CA GLU A 212 -4.92 17.25 8.51
C GLU A 212 -5.85 18.24 7.78
N ILE A 213 -6.28 19.34 8.42
CA ILE A 213 -7.33 20.22 7.86
C ILE A 213 -6.79 21.16 6.76
N GLY A 214 -5.48 21.42 6.71
CA GLY A 214 -4.87 22.23 5.63
C GLY A 214 -4.89 21.59 4.23
N TYR A 215 -5.46 20.39 4.07
CA TYR A 215 -5.24 19.50 2.91
C TYR A 215 -6.33 19.62 1.84
N LEU A 216 -7.52 20.15 2.15
CA LEU A 216 -8.70 19.80 1.35
C LEU A 216 -9.58 20.98 0.87
N THR A 217 -9.41 22.19 1.41
CA THR A 217 -10.23 23.37 1.03
C THR A 217 -10.19 23.73 -0.46
N GLY A 218 -9.20 23.27 -1.25
CA GLY A 218 -9.16 23.46 -2.71
C GLY A 218 -9.93 22.44 -3.55
N SER A 219 -10.38 21.32 -2.97
CA SER A 219 -11.04 20.23 -3.72
C SER A 219 -12.57 20.36 -3.81
N GLU A 220 -13.19 21.09 -2.87
CA GLU A 220 -14.64 21.33 -2.82
C GLU A 220 -15.14 22.16 -4.01
N ASP A 221 -14.40 23.19 -4.43
CA ASP A 221 -14.73 23.99 -5.60
C ASP A 221 -14.78 23.15 -6.88
N LEU A 222 -14.02 22.05 -6.96
CA LEU A 222 -13.96 21.19 -8.15
C LEU A 222 -15.06 20.14 -8.15
N ASP A 223 -15.37 19.52 -7.01
CA ASP A 223 -16.48 18.57 -6.90
C ASP A 223 -17.85 19.29 -7.06
N GLN A 224 -18.00 20.53 -6.58
CA GLN A 224 -19.20 21.34 -6.86
C GLN A 224 -19.28 21.77 -8.32
N LYS A 225 -18.19 22.32 -8.91
CA LYS A 225 -18.18 22.73 -10.32
C LYS A 225 -18.40 21.57 -11.29
N SER A 226 -17.85 20.38 -11.01
CA SER A 226 -18.04 19.20 -11.85
C SER A 226 -19.49 18.68 -11.79
N ASN A 227 -20.13 18.72 -10.62
CA ASN A 227 -21.55 18.39 -10.50
C ASN A 227 -22.45 19.43 -11.20
N GLU A 228 -22.15 20.72 -11.08
CA GLU A 228 -22.89 21.77 -11.80
C GLU A 228 -22.73 21.66 -13.33
N SER A 229 -21.52 21.36 -13.81
CA SER A 229 -21.24 21.17 -15.24
C SER A 229 -22.01 19.97 -15.82
N ASN A 230 -22.05 18.85 -15.09
CA ASN A 230 -22.83 17.66 -15.49
C ASN A 230 -24.35 17.88 -15.47
N ILE A 231 -24.85 18.80 -14.62
CA ILE A 231 -26.28 19.17 -14.58
C ILE A 231 -26.61 20.12 -15.73
N MET A 232 -25.73 21.07 -16.07
CA MET A 232 -25.91 21.93 -17.25
C MET A 232 -25.90 21.14 -18.56
N GLU A 233 -24.96 20.21 -18.74
CA GLU A 233 -24.83 19.41 -19.98
C GLU A 233 -26.05 18.49 -20.20
N LYS A 234 -26.63 17.95 -19.11
CA LYS A 234 -27.89 17.17 -19.20
C LYS A 234 -29.13 18.02 -19.45
N ASN A 235 -29.13 19.29 -19.05
CA ASN A 235 -30.24 20.20 -19.31
C ASN A 235 -30.22 20.77 -20.73
N ASP A 236 -29.04 20.91 -21.34
CA ASP A 236 -28.92 21.31 -22.75
C ASP A 236 -29.15 20.13 -23.72
N ALA A 237 -28.83 18.89 -23.33
CA ALA A 237 -29.19 17.70 -24.10
C ALA A 237 -30.69 17.33 -24.05
N GLY A 238 -31.47 17.99 -23.18
CA GLY A 238 -32.91 17.74 -23.00
C GLY A 238 -33.85 18.60 -23.86
N LYS A 239 -33.33 19.49 -24.72
CA LYS A 239 -34.15 20.46 -25.49
C LYS A 239 -34.29 20.18 -26.99
N GLU A 240 -33.64 19.17 -27.53
CA GLU A 240 -33.93 18.68 -28.87
C GLU A 240 -34.43 17.25 -28.81
N ILE A 241 -35.73 17.09 -29.10
CA ILE A 241 -36.45 15.92 -29.64
C ILE A 241 -37.87 15.99 -29.07
N THR A 242 -38.70 16.81 -29.70
CA THR A 242 -40.16 16.66 -29.59
C THR A 242 -40.82 16.98 -30.92
N THR A 243 -40.56 16.16 -31.93
CA THR A 243 -41.47 15.98 -33.07
C THR A 243 -41.02 14.77 -33.89
N ASN A 244 -41.62 13.59 -33.66
CA ASN A 244 -42.42 12.96 -34.70
C ASN A 244 -43.11 11.68 -34.22
N LYS A 245 -44.27 11.48 -34.85
CA LYS A 245 -45.36 10.60 -34.49
C LYS A 245 -45.22 9.25 -35.20
N GLN A 246 -45.65 8.20 -34.48
CA GLN A 246 -46.48 7.09 -34.96
C GLN A 246 -45.90 5.94 -35.82
N LYS A 247 -46.31 4.73 -35.36
CA LYS A 247 -46.62 3.47 -36.08
C LYS A 247 -45.51 2.45 -36.36
N GLU A 248 -45.59 1.32 -35.66
CA GLU A 248 -45.76 -0.08 -36.15
C GLU A 248 -45.39 -1.06 -35.02
N SER A 249 -46.37 -1.63 -34.30
CA SER A 249 -46.92 -2.99 -34.42
C SER A 249 -45.93 -4.17 -34.53
N ASN A 250 -45.91 -4.99 -33.47
CA ASN A 250 -45.81 -6.46 -33.40
C ASN A 250 -44.81 -7.21 -34.31
N SER A 251 -43.86 -7.92 -33.70
CA SER A 251 -43.86 -9.40 -33.72
C SER A 251 -42.77 -9.99 -32.81
N HIS A 252 -43.13 -11.06 -32.10
CA HIS A 252 -42.23 -11.97 -31.40
C HIS A 252 -41.15 -12.57 -32.31
N GLN A 253 -39.93 -12.68 -31.80
CA GLN A 253 -39.15 -13.91 -31.97
C GLN A 253 -38.04 -14.03 -30.91
N LYS A 254 -38.20 -15.00 -30.01
CA LYS A 254 -37.11 -15.56 -29.21
C LYS A 254 -36.21 -16.35 -30.16
N ILE A 255 -34.90 -16.10 -30.11
CA ILE A 255 -33.91 -17.01 -30.69
C ILE A 255 -32.91 -17.35 -29.59
N ASP A 256 -33.02 -18.59 -29.11
CA ASP A 256 -31.97 -19.33 -28.42
C ASP A 256 -30.92 -19.74 -29.46
N VAL A 257 -29.66 -19.31 -29.28
CA VAL A 257 -28.53 -19.77 -30.10
C VAL A 257 -27.42 -20.31 -29.21
N PHE A 258 -27.42 -21.64 -29.10
CA PHE A 258 -26.29 -22.55 -29.17
C PHE A 258 -25.05 -22.29 -28.28
N LYS A 259 -25.00 -23.09 -27.21
CA LYS A 259 -23.85 -23.95 -26.87
C LYS A 259 -23.39 -24.70 -28.12
N ILE A 260 -22.15 -24.49 -28.59
CA ILE A 260 -21.32 -25.45 -29.34
C ILE A 260 -19.90 -24.84 -29.44
N ILE A 261 -18.88 -25.65 -29.14
CA ILE A 261 -17.42 -25.48 -29.32
C ILE A 261 -16.63 -24.78 -28.19
N ASN A 262 -15.88 -25.58 -27.42
CA ASN A 262 -14.41 -25.48 -27.37
C ASN A 262 -13.76 -26.69 -26.65
N VAL A 263 -13.90 -27.89 -27.24
CA VAL A 263 -13.06 -29.05 -26.85
C VAL A 263 -11.72 -29.04 -27.62
N GLY A 264 -11.63 -28.32 -28.75
CA GLY A 264 -10.40 -28.19 -29.54
C GLY A 264 -9.32 -27.31 -28.88
N LEU A 265 -9.71 -26.30 -28.09
CA LEU A 265 -8.76 -25.41 -27.43
C LEU A 265 -7.97 -26.13 -26.32
N LEU A 266 -8.60 -27.10 -25.63
CA LEU A 266 -7.99 -27.82 -24.52
C LEU A 266 -6.86 -28.76 -24.97
N ILE A 267 -6.98 -29.35 -26.16
CA ILE A 267 -5.96 -30.26 -26.72
C ILE A 267 -4.72 -29.48 -27.19
N PHE A 268 -4.89 -28.23 -27.64
CA PHE A 268 -3.80 -27.38 -28.09
C PHE A 268 -2.88 -26.94 -26.93
N PHE A 269 -3.43 -26.63 -25.75
CA PHE A 269 -2.64 -26.26 -24.58
C PHE A 269 -1.86 -27.43 -23.96
N VAL A 270 -2.39 -28.66 -24.03
CA VAL A 270 -1.67 -29.85 -23.53
C VAL A 270 -0.46 -30.18 -24.41
N ALA A 271 -0.53 -29.93 -25.72
CA ALA A 271 0.60 -30.15 -26.63
C ALA A 271 1.74 -29.13 -26.42
N ILE A 272 1.42 -27.86 -26.16
CA ILE A 272 2.43 -26.81 -25.89
C ILE A 272 3.13 -27.05 -24.54
N GLY A 273 2.39 -27.53 -23.53
CA GLY A 273 2.96 -27.87 -22.22
C GLY A 273 4.01 -29.00 -22.28
N LEU A 274 3.85 -29.98 -23.18
CA LEU A 274 4.81 -31.09 -23.31
C LEU A 274 6.11 -30.69 -24.03
N VAL A 275 6.06 -29.71 -24.93
CA VAL A 275 7.27 -29.23 -25.62
C VAL A 275 8.15 -28.41 -24.67
N ILE A 276 7.57 -27.60 -23.78
CA ILE A 276 8.31 -26.75 -22.82
C ILE A 276 9.01 -27.59 -21.74
N ILE A 277 8.41 -28.72 -21.32
CA ILE A 277 9.05 -29.62 -20.33
C ILE A 277 10.24 -30.37 -20.94
N SER A 278 10.24 -30.62 -22.25
CA SER A 278 11.35 -31.30 -22.93
C SER A 278 12.56 -30.39 -23.19
N SER A 279 12.36 -29.07 -23.40
CA SER A 279 13.46 -28.13 -23.62
C SER A 279 14.13 -27.66 -22.32
N GLY A 280 13.40 -27.60 -21.19
CA GLY A 280 13.97 -27.21 -19.89
C GLY A 280 14.91 -28.25 -19.27
N LEU A 281 14.82 -29.53 -19.69
CA LEU A 281 15.61 -30.62 -19.12
C LEU A 281 16.99 -30.80 -19.80
N VAL A 282 17.17 -30.25 -21.00
CA VAL A 282 18.47 -30.27 -21.71
C VAL A 282 19.40 -29.16 -21.19
N SER A 283 18.86 -28.00 -20.79
CA SER A 283 19.66 -26.88 -20.28
C SER A 283 20.20 -27.05 -18.85
N PHE A 284 19.85 -28.14 -18.15
CA PHE A 284 20.31 -28.41 -16.78
C PHE A 284 21.44 -29.46 -16.72
N LEU A 285 21.79 -30.11 -17.84
CA LEU A 285 22.80 -31.18 -17.89
C LEU A 285 24.08 -30.80 -18.64
N GLU A 286 24.15 -29.64 -19.27
CA GLU A 286 25.36 -29.12 -19.92
C GLU A 286 25.72 -27.75 -19.33
N GLY A 287 26.85 -27.65 -18.61
CA GLY A 287 27.49 -26.33 -18.42
C GLY A 287 28.21 -26.00 -17.12
N THR A 288 28.90 -26.94 -16.46
CA THR A 288 30.05 -26.57 -15.63
C THR A 288 31.28 -26.47 -16.53
N ASN A 289 31.55 -25.26 -17.06
CA ASN A 289 32.86 -24.86 -17.58
C ASN A 289 33.00 -23.36 -17.42
N THR A 290 33.64 -22.96 -16.32
CA THR A 290 34.14 -21.61 -16.07
C THR A 290 35.32 -21.32 -16.99
N GLU A 291 35.09 -20.66 -18.11
CA GLU A 291 36.13 -19.90 -18.81
C GLU A 291 36.22 -18.49 -18.21
N SER A 292 37.42 -18.19 -17.71
CA SER A 292 37.83 -16.89 -17.23
C SER A 292 37.90 -15.89 -18.38
N ILE A 293 36.87 -15.05 -18.52
CA ILE A 293 36.92 -13.85 -19.36
C ILE A 293 37.55 -12.72 -18.54
N SER A 294 38.78 -12.36 -18.90
CA SER A 294 39.45 -11.14 -18.48
C SER A 294 38.69 -9.92 -19.00
N LYS A 295 37.81 -9.36 -18.16
CA LYS A 295 37.24 -8.03 -18.40
C LYS A 295 38.28 -6.98 -18.03
N SER A 296 38.60 -6.14 -19.02
CA SER A 296 39.42 -4.95 -18.90
C SER A 296 38.87 -4.00 -17.84
N ASN A 297 39.70 -3.66 -16.86
CA ASN A 297 39.43 -2.59 -15.90
C ASN A 297 39.38 -1.25 -16.64
N SER A 298 38.18 -0.72 -16.87
CA SER A 298 38.01 0.72 -17.01
C SER A 298 37.95 1.31 -15.61
N SER A 299 39.06 1.89 -15.16
CA SER A 299 39.09 2.75 -13.98
C SER A 299 38.21 3.97 -14.26
N ILE A 300 36.96 3.92 -13.80
CA ILE A 300 36.06 5.06 -13.80
C ILE A 300 36.37 5.83 -12.52
N ASP A 301 36.78 7.10 -12.67
CA ASP A 301 37.05 8.04 -11.58
C ASP A 301 35.85 8.11 -10.62
N ALA A 302 35.91 7.39 -9.50
CA ALA A 302 34.90 7.44 -8.45
C ALA A 302 34.79 8.84 -7.81
N ASP A 303 35.84 9.66 -7.94
CA ASP A 303 35.89 11.05 -7.48
C ASP A 303 34.91 11.99 -8.21
N LYS A 304 34.37 11.60 -9.38
CA LYS A 304 33.45 12.45 -10.15
C LYS A 304 31.97 12.22 -9.88
N ALA A 305 31.60 11.05 -9.32
CA ALA A 305 30.22 10.74 -8.95
C ALA A 305 29.76 11.48 -7.67
N PHE A 306 30.71 11.96 -6.88
CA PHE A 306 30.50 12.78 -5.68
C PHE A 306 30.85 14.26 -5.94
N THR A 307 30.57 14.76 -7.14
CA THR A 307 30.71 16.20 -7.40
C THR A 307 29.59 16.98 -6.68
N ASN A 308 30.05 17.88 -5.80
CA ASN A 308 29.31 18.73 -4.87
C ASN A 308 28.37 19.75 -5.53
N GLU A 309 27.44 19.34 -6.39
CA GLU A 309 26.41 20.26 -6.92
C GLU A 309 25.14 20.33 -6.05
N ASN A 310 25.01 19.48 -5.03
CA ASN A 310 23.95 19.60 -4.00
C ASN A 310 24.50 19.52 -2.55
N VAL A 311 25.81 19.65 -2.37
CA VAL A 311 26.44 19.69 -1.05
C VAL A 311 26.65 21.17 -0.70
N GLU A 312 25.71 21.74 0.05
CA GLU A 312 25.92 23.06 0.66
C GLU A 312 27.13 22.98 1.60
N GLN A 313 28.22 23.65 1.19
CA GLN A 313 29.44 23.97 1.93
C GLN A 313 30.24 22.79 2.50
N GLY A 314 31.16 22.28 1.67
CA GLY A 314 32.24 21.39 2.09
C GLY A 314 33.28 22.10 2.93
N PHE A 315 33.32 21.77 4.22
CA PHE A 315 34.57 21.67 4.96
C PHE A 315 35.23 20.34 4.58
N GLU A 316 36.53 20.31 4.34
CA GLU A 316 37.30 19.06 4.24
C GLU A 316 37.06 18.25 5.52
N ASN A 317 36.23 17.22 5.44
CA ASN A 317 35.77 16.47 6.60
C ASN A 317 36.72 15.28 6.81
N PRO A 318 37.57 15.28 7.84
CA PRO A 318 38.61 14.26 8.04
C PRO A 318 38.07 12.83 8.24
N ASP A 319 36.76 12.66 8.38
CA ASP A 319 36.13 11.39 8.79
C ASP A 319 35.33 10.68 7.68
N ASN A 320 35.43 11.11 6.40
CA ASN A 320 34.65 10.54 5.28
C ASN A 320 33.12 10.48 5.55
N LEU A 321 32.63 11.33 6.45
CA LEU A 321 31.23 11.37 6.85
C LEU A 321 30.42 12.04 5.75
N VAL A 322 29.44 11.31 5.21
CA VAL A 322 28.56 11.77 4.14
C VAL A 322 27.10 11.70 4.55
N THR A 323 26.31 12.58 3.94
CA THR A 323 24.85 12.54 4.00
C THR A 323 24.34 12.26 2.59
N VAL A 324 23.56 11.20 2.42
CA VAL A 324 23.08 10.75 1.11
C VAL A 324 21.56 10.66 1.13
N VAL A 325 20.89 11.40 0.25
CA VAL A 325 19.45 11.23 -0.01
C VAL A 325 19.30 10.28 -1.19
N ALA A 326 18.89 9.04 -0.93
CA ALA A 326 18.83 7.98 -1.93
C ALA A 326 17.52 7.19 -1.86
N MET A 327 17.13 6.61 -3.00
CA MET A 327 16.08 5.60 -3.06
C MET A 327 16.67 4.23 -2.71
N VAL A 328 15.95 3.42 -1.94
CA VAL A 328 16.35 2.05 -1.65
C VAL A 328 15.94 1.17 -2.81
N ASP A 329 16.89 0.75 -3.62
CA ASP A 329 16.65 -0.11 -4.77
C ASP A 329 16.55 -1.60 -4.38
N ASP A 330 17.29 -2.03 -3.35
CA ASP A 330 17.21 -3.38 -2.80
C ASP A 330 17.48 -3.40 -1.30
N PHE A 331 16.95 -4.40 -0.59
CA PHE A 331 17.12 -4.57 0.86
C PHE A 331 17.21 -6.05 1.25
N TYR A 332 18.25 -6.39 2.01
CA TYR A 332 18.50 -7.73 2.52
C TYR A 332 18.84 -7.70 4.01
N TYR A 333 18.27 -8.61 4.80
CA TYR A 333 18.56 -8.76 6.23
C TYR A 333 19.26 -10.09 6.50
N ASP A 334 20.49 -10.03 7.00
CA ASP A 334 21.21 -11.23 7.42
C ASP A 334 20.80 -11.61 8.85
N ASN A 335 20.06 -12.70 8.98
CA ASN A 335 19.58 -13.18 10.26
C ASN A 335 20.67 -13.70 11.22
N LYS A 336 21.90 -13.96 10.72
CA LYS A 336 23.01 -14.43 11.55
C LYS A 336 23.75 -13.29 12.23
N SER A 337 24.08 -12.24 11.47
CA SER A 337 24.79 -11.06 11.99
C SER A 337 23.84 -9.99 12.56
N GLY A 338 22.59 -9.98 12.11
CA GLY A 338 21.63 -8.91 12.36
C GLY A 338 21.87 -7.66 11.50
N ASN A 339 22.83 -7.70 10.58
CA ASN A 339 23.14 -6.58 9.70
C ASN A 339 22.09 -6.47 8.57
N LYS A 340 21.87 -5.24 8.11
CA LYS A 340 20.98 -4.92 6.99
C LYS A 340 21.86 -4.43 5.85
N PHE A 341 21.64 -4.96 4.65
CA PHE A 341 22.36 -4.61 3.44
C PHE A 341 21.38 -3.97 2.48
N LEU A 342 21.79 -2.85 1.87
CA LEU A 342 20.96 -2.05 0.99
C LEU A 342 21.70 -1.81 -0.32
N ARG A 343 20.95 -1.73 -1.41
CA ARG A 343 21.41 -1.08 -2.63
C ARG A 343 20.70 0.27 -2.72
N LEU A 344 21.46 1.35 -2.72
CA LEU A 344 20.95 2.71 -2.75
C LEU A 344 21.11 3.30 -4.15
N GLN A 345 20.10 4.02 -4.63
CA GLN A 345 20.10 4.68 -5.93
C GLN A 345 19.98 6.20 -5.76
N VAL A 346 20.93 6.93 -6.35
CA VAL A 346 20.94 8.39 -6.48
C VAL A 346 21.04 8.72 -7.97
N LYS A 347 19.96 9.25 -8.55
CA LYS A 347 19.83 9.47 -10.00
C LYS A 347 20.12 8.16 -10.76
N ASP A 348 21.14 8.15 -11.62
CA ASP A 348 21.56 7.01 -12.45
C ASP A 348 22.68 6.17 -11.80
N PHE A 349 23.05 6.47 -10.55
CA PHE A 349 24.12 5.79 -9.83
C PHE A 349 23.56 4.90 -8.71
N THR A 350 24.10 3.69 -8.59
CA THR A 350 23.76 2.74 -7.51
C THR A 350 25.01 2.33 -6.75
N PHE A 351 24.89 2.23 -5.43
CA PHE A 351 25.99 1.77 -4.56
C PHE A 351 25.45 0.95 -3.39
N ASN A 352 26.33 0.18 -2.76
CA ASN A 352 25.95 -0.67 -1.63
C ASN A 352 26.01 0.13 -0.32
N ALA A 353 25.20 -0.26 0.64
CA ALA A 353 25.24 0.30 1.98
C ALA A 353 24.94 -0.78 3.02
N ILE A 354 25.51 -0.62 4.21
CA ILE A 354 25.33 -1.53 5.34
C ILE A 354 24.87 -0.76 6.57
N ILE A 355 23.89 -1.33 7.27
CA ILE A 355 23.46 -0.89 8.59
C ILE A 355 23.80 -2.03 9.55
N TYR A 356 24.71 -1.77 10.47
CA TYR A 356 25.09 -2.77 11.49
C TYR A 356 23.95 -3.04 12.48
N SER A 357 24.00 -4.21 13.11
CA SER A 357 22.94 -4.69 13.99
C SER A 357 22.73 -3.84 15.26
N ASP A 358 23.75 -3.08 15.67
CA ASP A 358 23.71 -2.14 16.80
C ASP A 358 23.13 -0.77 16.44
N VAL A 359 22.94 -0.48 15.15
CA VAL A 359 22.33 0.77 14.69
C VAL A 359 20.81 0.63 14.69
N GLU A 360 20.16 1.46 15.51
CA GLU A 360 18.71 1.61 15.51
C GLU A 360 18.28 2.29 14.20
N THR A 361 17.39 1.67 13.45
CA THR A 361 16.90 2.23 12.18
C THR A 361 15.39 2.10 12.07
N PRO A 362 14.73 3.07 11.41
CA PRO A 362 13.32 2.97 11.06
C PRO A 362 13.08 1.79 10.11
N TYR A 363 11.82 1.49 9.83
CA TYR A 363 11.47 0.52 8.81
C TYR A 363 11.84 1.05 7.41
N ILE A 364 12.69 0.31 6.71
CA ILE A 364 13.19 0.67 5.38
C ILE A 364 12.48 -0.15 4.31
N ASN A 365 11.87 0.52 3.35
CA ASN A 365 11.18 -0.10 2.22
C ASN A 365 11.95 0.08 0.91
N VAL A 366 11.97 -0.97 0.10
CA VAL A 366 12.42 -0.90 -1.29
C VAL A 366 11.47 0.02 -2.08
N GLY A 367 12.03 0.91 -2.89
CA GLY A 367 11.34 1.93 -3.68
C GLY A 367 11.14 3.27 -2.95
N GLU A 368 11.48 3.38 -1.67
CA GLU A 368 11.33 4.63 -0.91
C GLU A 368 12.64 5.40 -0.80
N ARG A 369 12.54 6.73 -0.63
CA ARG A 369 13.68 7.63 -0.44
C ARG A 369 13.86 7.96 1.02
N TYR A 370 15.11 7.89 1.48
CA TYR A 370 15.52 8.24 2.83
C TYR A 370 16.77 9.12 2.80
N LYS A 371 17.07 9.74 3.93
CA LYS A 371 18.32 10.46 4.17
C LYS A 371 19.21 9.61 5.07
N PHE A 372 20.31 9.14 4.50
CA PHE A 372 21.29 8.28 5.15
C PHE A 372 22.48 9.10 5.62
N TYR A 373 22.90 8.90 6.86
CA TYR A 373 24.11 9.50 7.42
C TYR A 373 25.10 8.37 7.75
N GLY A 374 26.31 8.46 7.24
CA GLY A 374 27.27 7.38 7.35
C GLY A 374 28.67 7.75 6.90
N ILE A 375 29.54 6.76 6.85
CA ILE A 375 30.93 6.89 6.39
C ILE A 375 31.10 6.07 5.12
N THR A 376 31.68 6.65 4.08
CA THR A 376 32.03 5.89 2.87
C THR A 376 33.30 5.09 3.08
N ARG A 377 33.31 3.84 2.63
CA ARG A 377 34.49 2.98 2.59
C ARG A 377 34.62 2.26 1.26
N GLU A 378 35.82 1.82 0.94
CA GLU A 378 36.05 0.92 -0.18
C GLU A 378 36.01 -0.53 0.32
N TYR A 379 35.12 -1.33 -0.25
CA TYR A 379 34.99 -2.77 0.01
C TYR A 379 35.00 -3.52 -1.31
N GLU A 380 35.96 -4.43 -1.49
CA GLU A 380 36.17 -5.20 -2.74
C GLU A 380 36.27 -4.33 -4.01
N GLY A 381 36.87 -3.13 -3.89
CA GLY A 381 37.02 -2.19 -5.00
C GLY A 381 35.74 -1.41 -5.35
N GLN A 382 34.72 -1.48 -4.50
CA GLN A 382 33.47 -0.72 -4.65
C GLN A 382 33.26 0.21 -3.46
N ILE A 383 32.63 1.36 -3.70
CA ILE A 383 32.22 2.26 -2.63
C ILE A 383 30.99 1.67 -1.92
N GLU A 384 31.10 1.54 -0.60
CA GLU A 384 30.04 1.14 0.31
C GLU A 384 29.80 2.24 1.35
N LEU A 385 28.55 2.47 1.73
CA LEU A 385 28.18 3.39 2.81
C LEU A 385 27.89 2.63 4.11
N ASP A 386 28.71 2.85 5.13
CA ASP A 386 28.46 2.37 6.49
C ASP A 386 27.51 3.35 7.18
N ILE A 387 26.23 2.98 7.27
CA ILE A 387 25.15 3.84 7.75
C ILE A 387 25.10 3.81 9.28
N GLY A 388 25.24 5.00 9.89
CA GLY A 388 25.07 5.20 11.34
C GLY A 388 23.70 5.76 11.72
N THR A 389 22.97 6.42 10.80
CA THR A 389 21.63 6.95 11.06
C THR A 389 20.82 7.02 9.77
N VAL A 390 19.50 6.79 9.87
CA VAL A 390 18.55 6.89 8.75
C VAL A 390 17.37 7.75 9.16
N GLU A 391 17.02 8.72 8.33
CA GLU A 391 15.85 9.60 8.48
C GLU A 391 14.86 9.46 7.31
#